data_AF-A0AB34YQ15-F1
#
_entry.id   AF-A0AB34YQ15-F1
#
_cell.length_a   1.000
_cell.length_b   1.000
_cell.length_c   1.000
_cell.angle_alpha   90.00
_cell.angle_beta   90.00
_cell.angle_gamma   90.00
#
_symmetry.space_group_name_H-M   'P 1'
#
loop_
_entity.id
_entity.type
_entity.pdbx_description
1 polymer ?
#
loop_
_entity_poly.entity_id
_entity_poly.type
_entity_poly.pdbx_seq_one_letter_code
_entity_poly.pdbx_strand_id
1 'polypeptide(L)'
;MLTNDFDIRVYSSTEQLSQNTVMRLLEAVVASVPPHDAIALRKMPERVETLANPLWPLTNLSSEASTHAISLARPMEAIEQSIRSIRNIKKHGRALQQMEGYRFFVAHIEAERHAILEVMLRQKQRRFEETMVPGFDVHPEKQRFFEEVTEHLARHNALHLSALAIGETILATVWSVVRNGHNVRKWQMEQVFTRKSADIAPAICTENRRPHVFRSWIWR
;
A
#
# COMPACT_ATOMS: atom_id res chain seq x y z
N MET A 1 7.38 -28.35 3.54
CA MET A 1 8.30 -27.45 2.82
C MET A 1 7.68 -27.18 1.45
N LEU A 2 6.88 -26.12 1.33
CA LEU A 2 6.38 -25.63 0.04
C LEU A 2 7.29 -24.45 -0.32
N THR A 3 8.12 -24.64 -1.34
CA THR A 3 8.89 -23.56 -1.95
C THR A 3 7.89 -22.62 -2.63
N ASN A 4 7.55 -21.54 -1.93
CA ASN A 4 6.69 -20.48 -2.44
C ASN A 4 7.48 -19.61 -3.43
N ASP A 5 7.78 -20.18 -4.60
CA ASP A 5 8.07 -19.40 -5.79
C ASP A 5 6.76 -18.80 -6.28
N PHE A 6 6.33 -17.69 -5.67
CA PHE A 6 5.29 -16.83 -6.27
C PHE A 6 5.92 -16.00 -7.40
N ASP A 7 6.49 -16.67 -8.40
CA ASP A 7 6.79 -16.06 -9.68
C ASP A 7 5.46 -15.88 -10.40
N ILE A 8 4.72 -14.80 -10.09
CA ILE A 8 3.52 -14.41 -10.85
C ILE A 8 4.00 -13.95 -12.22
N ARG A 9 4.31 -14.92 -13.09
CA ARG A 9 4.52 -14.72 -14.51
C ARG A 9 3.19 -14.24 -15.08
N VAL A 10 3.10 -12.93 -15.26
CA VAL A 10 2.08 -12.35 -16.14
C VAL A 10 2.58 -12.69 -17.53
N TYR A 11 2.01 -13.73 -18.12
CA TYR A 11 2.31 -14.11 -19.49
C TYR A 11 1.99 -12.92 -20.40
N SER A 12 3.01 -12.45 -21.14
CA SER A 12 2.86 -11.42 -22.16
C SER A 12 2.19 -12.02 -23.40
N SER A 13 0.97 -12.56 -23.27
CA SER A 13 0.23 -12.93 -24.48
C SER A 13 -0.42 -11.68 -25.03
N THR A 14 0.25 -11.05 -26.00
CA THR A 14 -0.31 -10.07 -26.92
C THR A 14 -1.50 -10.59 -27.73
N GLU A 15 -1.81 -11.89 -27.62
CA GLU A 15 -3.00 -12.51 -28.17
C GLU A 15 -4.18 -12.33 -27.21
N GLN A 16 -5.23 -11.64 -27.68
CA GLN A 16 -6.55 -11.74 -27.07
C GLN A 16 -6.99 -13.20 -27.17
N LEU A 17 -6.90 -13.92 -26.05
CA LEU A 17 -7.40 -15.29 -25.96
C LEU A 17 -8.90 -15.29 -26.28
N SER A 18 -9.32 -16.17 -27.20
CA SER A 18 -10.74 -16.35 -27.48
C SER A 18 -11.44 -16.86 -26.21
N GLN A 19 -12.72 -16.51 -26.05
CA GLN A 19 -13.52 -16.94 -24.89
C GLN A 19 -13.49 -18.46 -24.68
N ASN A 20 -13.47 -19.24 -25.77
CA ASN A 20 -13.37 -20.70 -25.71
C ASN A 20 -12.00 -21.17 -25.17
N THR A 21 -10.90 -20.53 -25.58
CA THR A 21 -9.58 -20.83 -25.03
C THR A 21 -9.48 -20.48 -23.54
N VAL A 22 -10.06 -19.35 -23.14
CA VAL A 22 -10.13 -18.95 -21.72
C VAL A 22 -10.92 -19.97 -20.90
N MET A 23 -12.09 -20.41 -21.38
CA MET A 23 -12.91 -21.42 -20.71
C MET A 23 -12.16 -22.75 -20.54
N ARG A 24 -11.50 -23.23 -21.59
CA ARG A 24 -10.68 -24.46 -21.51
C ARG A 24 -9.52 -24.33 -20.53
N LEU A 25 -8.89 -23.16 -20.47
CA LEU A 25 -7.84 -22.88 -19.50
C LEU A 25 -8.40 -22.91 -18.07
N LEU A 26 -9.55 -22.27 -17.85
CA LEU A 26 -10.22 -22.29 -16.56
C LEU A 26 -10.58 -23.71 -16.14
N GLU A 27 -11.17 -24.51 -17.02
CA GLU A 27 -11.46 -25.93 -16.77
C GLU A 27 -10.22 -26.72 -16.38
N ALA A 28 -9.10 -26.51 -17.09
CA ALA A 28 -7.83 -27.15 -16.75
C ALA A 28 -7.31 -26.73 -15.37
N VAL A 29 -7.45 -25.45 -15.00
CA VAL A 29 -7.09 -24.95 -13.66
C VAL A 29 -8.00 -25.57 -12.60
N VAL A 30 -9.32 -25.58 -12.82
CA VAL A 30 -10.31 -26.19 -11.91
C VAL A 30 -10.04 -27.68 -11.72
N ALA A 31 -9.64 -28.40 -12.77
CA ALA A 31 -9.28 -29.82 -12.68
C ALA A 31 -7.97 -30.09 -11.93
N SER A 32 -7.10 -29.09 -11.78
CA SER A 32 -5.80 -29.22 -11.10
C SER A 32 -5.85 -28.89 -9.60
N VAL A 33 -6.94 -28.28 -9.12
CA VAL A 33 -7.15 -28.05 -7.69
C VAL A 33 -7.85 -29.26 -7.04
N PRO A 34 -7.68 -29.50 -5.72
CA PRO A 34 -8.38 -30.56 -5.01
C PRO A 34 -9.91 -30.50 -5.18
N PRO A 35 -10.65 -31.62 -4.98
CA PRO A 35 -12.11 -31.63 -5.04
C PRO A 35 -12.73 -30.53 -4.16
N HIS A 36 -13.69 -29.80 -4.73
CA HIS A 36 -14.32 -28.64 -4.12
C HIS A 36 -15.77 -28.55 -4.56
N ASP A 37 -16.63 -27.98 -3.71
CA ASP A 37 -18.06 -27.81 -4.02
C ASP A 37 -18.31 -26.53 -4.83
N ALA A 38 -17.47 -25.51 -4.65
CA ALA A 38 -17.60 -24.22 -5.34
C ALA A 38 -16.25 -23.49 -5.45
N ILE A 39 -16.05 -22.78 -6.56
CA ILE A 39 -14.95 -21.82 -6.76
C ILE A 39 -15.55 -20.43 -6.92
N ALA A 40 -15.07 -19.48 -6.12
CA ALA A 40 -15.44 -18.07 -6.22
C ALA A 40 -14.24 -17.24 -6.66
N LEU A 41 -14.27 -16.73 -7.91
CA LEU A 41 -13.30 -15.77 -8.41
C LEU A 41 -13.71 -14.36 -7.97
N ARG A 42 -12.90 -13.70 -7.14
CA ARG A 42 -13.21 -12.37 -6.57
C ARG A 42 -12.11 -11.36 -6.91
N LYS A 43 -12.47 -10.06 -6.91
CA LYS A 43 -11.53 -8.95 -7.15
C LYS A 43 -10.76 -9.06 -8.46
N MET A 44 -11.40 -9.63 -9.50
CA MET A 44 -10.82 -9.66 -10.84
C MET A 44 -10.91 -8.27 -11.45
N PRO A 45 -9.81 -7.63 -11.84
CA PRO A 45 -9.90 -6.37 -12.56
C PRO A 45 -10.29 -6.63 -14.02
N GLU A 46 -10.95 -5.66 -14.67
CA GLU A 46 -11.20 -5.70 -16.12
C GLU A 46 -9.90 -5.68 -16.91
N ARG A 47 -8.92 -4.92 -16.43
CA ARG A 47 -7.61 -4.74 -17.05
C ARG A 47 -6.51 -4.90 -16.02
N VAL A 48 -5.44 -5.58 -16.42
CA VAL A 48 -4.17 -5.62 -15.70
C VAL A 48 -3.18 -4.85 -16.56
N GLU A 49 -2.77 -3.67 -16.09
CA GLU A 49 -1.98 -2.71 -16.89
C GLU A 49 -2.69 -2.37 -18.21
N THR A 50 -2.10 -2.68 -19.36
CA THR A 50 -2.68 -2.47 -20.69
C THR A 50 -3.47 -3.68 -21.21
N LEU A 51 -3.38 -4.82 -20.54
CA LEU A 51 -3.98 -6.08 -20.98
C LEU A 51 -5.40 -6.22 -20.43
N ALA A 52 -6.32 -6.66 -21.28
CA ALA A 52 -7.65 -7.08 -20.82
C ALA A 52 -7.51 -8.40 -20.05
N ASN A 53 -8.16 -8.49 -18.89
CA ASN A 53 -8.23 -9.74 -18.15
C ASN A 53 -9.09 -10.73 -18.95
N PRO A 54 -8.54 -11.87 -19.40
CA PRO A 54 -9.29 -12.82 -20.23
C PRO A 54 -10.50 -13.42 -19.51
N LEU A 55 -10.48 -13.46 -18.17
CA LEU A 55 -11.59 -13.96 -17.34
C LEU A 55 -12.68 -12.92 -17.10
N TRP A 56 -12.45 -11.64 -17.42
CA TRP A 56 -13.43 -10.58 -17.17
C TRP A 56 -14.79 -10.78 -17.86
N PRO A 57 -14.85 -11.23 -19.14
CA PRO A 57 -16.13 -11.52 -19.80
C PRO A 57 -16.91 -12.69 -19.18
N LEU A 58 -16.27 -13.52 -18.34
CA LEU A 58 -16.93 -14.63 -17.66
C LEU A 58 -17.70 -14.18 -16.41
N THR A 59 -17.53 -12.93 -15.99
CA THR A 59 -18.25 -12.36 -14.84
C THR A 59 -19.44 -11.56 -15.31
N ASN A 60 -20.55 -11.69 -14.57
CA ASN A 60 -21.74 -10.86 -14.77
C ASN A 60 -21.84 -9.74 -13.71
N LEU A 61 -20.77 -9.49 -12.95
CA LEU A 61 -20.79 -8.61 -11.79
C LEU A 61 -19.73 -7.52 -11.93
N SER A 62 -20.19 -6.27 -12.03
CA SER A 62 -19.29 -5.13 -11.87
C SER A 62 -18.76 -5.08 -10.44
N SER A 63 -17.48 -4.77 -10.30
CA SER A 63 -16.84 -4.53 -9.00
C SER A 63 -16.76 -3.03 -8.77
N GLU A 64 -17.41 -2.52 -7.72
CA GLU A 64 -17.28 -1.11 -7.30
C GLU A 64 -15.92 -0.81 -6.65
N ALA A 65 -15.05 -1.83 -6.50
CA ALA A 65 -13.72 -1.68 -5.95
C ALA A 65 -12.88 -0.70 -6.80
N SER A 66 -12.62 0.49 -6.26
CA SER A 66 -11.77 1.51 -6.87
C SER A 66 -10.45 1.62 -6.11
N THR A 67 -9.35 1.59 -6.85
CA THR A 67 -8.01 1.87 -6.32
C THR A 67 -7.50 3.20 -6.84
N HIS A 68 -6.92 4.02 -5.96
CA HIS A 68 -6.23 5.23 -6.38
C HIS A 68 -4.89 4.87 -7.03
N ALA A 69 -4.84 4.93 -8.36
CA ALA A 69 -3.63 4.82 -9.14
C ALA A 69 -3.24 6.18 -9.72
N ILE A 70 -1.96 6.51 -9.67
CA ILE A 70 -1.41 7.68 -10.36
C ILE A 70 -0.47 7.15 -11.43
N SER A 71 -0.79 7.41 -12.70
CA SER A 71 0.12 7.11 -13.80
C SER A 71 1.27 8.11 -13.81
N LEU A 72 2.50 7.57 -13.77
CA LEU A 72 3.74 8.32 -13.89
C LEU A 72 4.20 8.50 -15.36
N ALA A 73 3.42 8.02 -16.33
CA ALA A 73 3.74 8.16 -17.76
C ALA A 73 3.52 9.59 -18.30
N ARG A 74 2.97 10.49 -17.47
CA ARG A 74 2.71 11.90 -17.81
C ARG A 74 3.87 12.77 -17.30
N PRO A 75 4.08 13.97 -17.88
CA PRO A 75 5.00 14.95 -17.30
C PRO A 75 4.69 15.23 -15.83
N MET A 76 5.74 15.53 -15.04
CA MET A 76 5.63 15.72 -13.60
C MET A 76 4.60 16.79 -13.23
N GLU A 77 4.55 17.88 -13.99
CA GLU A 77 3.62 18.99 -13.78
C GLU A 77 2.16 18.54 -13.89
N ALA A 78 1.85 17.71 -14.89
CA ALA A 78 0.51 17.16 -15.08
C ALA A 78 0.14 16.16 -13.97
N ILE A 79 1.11 15.40 -13.47
CA ILE A 79 0.92 14.51 -12.31
C ILE A 79 0.60 15.33 -11.07
N GLU A 80 1.40 16.36 -10.77
CA GLU A 80 1.21 17.22 -9.61
C GLU A 80 -0.15 17.91 -9.61
N GLN A 81 -0.60 18.42 -10.76
CA GLN A 81 -1.90 19.05 -10.92
C GLN A 81 -3.06 18.06 -10.66
N SER A 82 -2.85 16.76 -10.89
CA SER A 82 -3.86 15.73 -10.61
C SER A 82 -3.95 15.35 -9.12
N ILE A 83 -2.97 15.74 -8.29
CA ILE A 83 -2.95 15.44 -6.86
C ILE A 83 -3.80 16.48 -6.11
N ARG A 84 -4.89 16.02 -5.50
CA ARG A 84 -5.72 16.85 -4.63
C ARG A 84 -4.88 17.45 -3.50
N SER A 85 -4.99 18.76 -3.30
CA SER A 85 -4.28 19.49 -2.24
C SER A 85 -2.75 19.49 -2.35
N ILE A 86 -2.17 19.31 -3.56
CA ILE A 86 -0.72 19.34 -3.78
C ILE A 86 -0.01 20.57 -3.19
N ARG A 87 -0.66 21.74 -3.22
CA ARG A 87 -0.13 22.98 -2.62
C ARG A 87 0.08 22.85 -1.11
N ASN A 88 -0.89 22.25 -0.41
CA ASN A 88 -0.79 22.02 1.04
C ASN A 88 0.29 20.98 1.34
N ILE A 89 0.34 19.89 0.57
CA ILE A 89 1.37 18.86 0.71
C ILE A 89 2.77 19.47 0.55
N LYS A 90 2.99 20.28 -0.51
CA LYS A 90 4.25 20.99 -0.72
C LYS A 90 4.57 21.97 0.39
N LYS A 91 3.57 22.70 0.92
CA LYS A 91 3.75 23.62 2.04
C LYS A 91 4.21 22.88 3.30
N HIS A 92 3.56 21.78 3.67
CA HIS A 92 3.95 20.97 4.82
C HIS A 92 5.31 20.29 4.62
N GLY A 93 5.59 19.79 3.42
CA GLY A 93 6.89 19.23 3.06
C GLY A 93 8.03 20.23 3.26
N ARG A 94 7.86 21.47 2.80
CA ARG A 94 8.85 22.54 3.02
C ARG A 94 9.04 22.90 4.49
N ALA A 95 7.95 22.97 5.25
CA ALA A 95 8.03 23.24 6.69
C ALA A 95 8.80 22.14 7.43
N LEU A 96 8.57 20.87 7.07
CA LEU A 96 9.31 19.74 7.62
C LEU A 96 10.80 19.78 7.24
N GLN A 97 11.11 20.11 5.99
CA GLN A 97 12.50 20.23 5.51
C GLN A 97 13.31 21.33 6.20
N GLN A 98 12.64 22.35 6.76
CA GLN A 98 13.28 23.43 7.52
C GLN A 98 13.57 23.06 8.98
N MET A 99 13.05 21.92 9.46
CA MET A 99 13.31 21.47 10.82
C MET A 99 14.72 20.89 10.94
N GLU A 100 15.42 21.23 12.02
CA GLU A 100 16.72 20.66 12.32
C GLU A 100 16.62 19.13 12.48
N GLY A 101 17.58 18.41 11.89
CA GLY A 101 17.58 16.95 11.90
C GLY A 101 16.60 16.30 10.93
N TYR A 102 15.98 17.05 10.00
CA TYR A 102 15.16 16.47 8.95
C TYR A 102 15.93 15.47 8.09
N ARG A 103 15.36 14.28 7.92
CA ARG A 103 15.92 13.21 7.10
C ARG A 103 14.83 12.41 6.41
N PHE A 104 14.93 12.27 5.10
CA PHE A 104 14.19 11.27 4.32
C PHE A 104 15.17 10.23 3.80
N PHE A 105 14.90 8.95 4.02
CA PHE A 105 15.80 7.87 3.61
C PHE A 105 15.05 6.60 3.23
N VAL A 106 15.66 5.84 2.32
CA VAL A 106 15.21 4.51 1.91
C VAL A 106 16.12 3.49 2.61
N ALA A 107 15.55 2.43 3.17
CA ALA A 107 16.32 1.38 3.81
C ALA A 107 17.07 0.55 2.76
N HIS A 108 18.38 0.44 2.90
CA HIS A 108 19.23 -0.35 2.02
C HIS A 108 19.78 -1.60 2.71
N ILE A 109 20.03 -1.51 4.03
CA ILE A 109 20.53 -2.64 4.82
C ILE A 109 19.43 -3.24 5.71
N GLU A 110 19.66 -4.48 6.14
CA GLU A 110 18.71 -5.23 6.98
C GLU A 110 18.38 -4.50 8.28
N ALA A 111 19.38 -3.91 8.95
CA ALA A 111 19.17 -3.16 10.19
C ALA A 111 18.24 -1.95 10.00
N GLU A 112 18.39 -1.20 8.91
CA GLU A 112 17.50 -0.08 8.58
C GLU A 112 16.08 -0.56 8.27
N ARG A 113 15.94 -1.68 7.54
CA ARG A 113 14.63 -2.26 7.23
C ARG A 113 13.91 -2.69 8.50
N HIS A 114 14.60 -3.36 9.43
CA HIS A 114 14.03 -3.76 10.71
C HIS A 114 13.59 -2.55 11.53
N ALA A 115 14.43 -1.52 11.65
CA ALA A 115 14.10 -0.30 12.40
C ALA A 115 12.86 0.42 11.81
N ILE A 116 12.79 0.55 10.49
CA ILE A 116 11.63 1.18 9.83
C ILE A 116 10.39 0.29 9.95
N LEU A 117 10.52 -1.03 9.80
CA LEU A 117 9.41 -1.98 9.89
C LEU A 117 8.78 -1.97 11.28
N GLU A 118 9.60 -1.96 12.34
CA GLU A 118 9.11 -1.88 13.73
C GLU A 118 8.28 -0.61 13.95
N VAL A 119 8.79 0.55 13.51
CA VAL A 119 8.06 1.81 13.60
C VAL A 119 6.76 1.76 12.79
N MET A 120 6.79 1.22 11.57
CA MET A 120 5.61 1.08 10.72
C MET A 120 4.53 0.23 11.39
N LEU A 121 4.89 -0.93 11.96
CA LEU A 121 3.95 -1.83 12.61
C LEU A 121 3.29 -1.15 13.82
N ARG A 122 4.06 -0.44 14.65
CA ARG A 122 3.51 0.35 15.77
C ARG A 122 2.58 1.46 15.31
N GLN A 123 2.99 2.25 14.31
CA GLN A 123 2.17 3.32 13.74
C GLN A 123 0.84 2.77 13.20
N LYS A 124 0.89 1.61 12.55
CA LYS A 124 -0.29 0.96 11.98
C LYS A 124 -1.21 0.35 13.05
N GLN A 125 -0.66 -0.28 14.08
CA GLN A 125 -1.45 -0.77 15.21
C GLN A 125 -2.20 0.37 15.90
N ARG A 126 -1.50 1.48 16.19
CA ARG A 126 -2.13 2.69 16.73
C ARG A 126 -3.26 3.18 15.83
N ARG A 127 -3.10 3.13 14.50
CA ARG A 127 -4.15 3.54 13.57
C ARG A 127 -5.37 2.62 13.62
N PHE A 128 -5.16 1.32 13.79
CA PHE A 128 -6.26 0.36 13.99
C PHE A 128 -7.06 0.69 15.26
N GLU A 129 -6.37 0.97 16.37
CA GLU A 129 -6.99 1.41 17.63
C GLU A 129 -7.77 2.72 17.46
N GLU A 130 -7.14 3.75 16.86
CA GLU A 130 -7.78 5.06 16.61
C GLU A 130 -9.02 4.96 15.71
N THR A 131 -9.08 3.96 14.83
CA THR A 131 -10.19 3.74 13.90
C THR A 131 -11.17 2.65 14.34
N MET A 132 -10.95 2.04 15.52
CA MET A 132 -11.75 0.94 16.05
C MET A 132 -11.85 -0.25 15.08
N VAL A 133 -10.80 -0.48 14.29
CA VAL A 133 -10.69 -1.62 13.37
C VAL A 133 -9.81 -2.68 14.04
N PRO A 134 -10.14 -3.99 13.94
CA PRO A 134 -9.30 -5.05 14.48
C PRO A 134 -7.85 -4.98 13.97
N GLY A 135 -6.91 -4.86 14.90
CA GLY A 135 -5.49 -4.70 14.62
C GLY A 135 -4.72 -6.03 14.55
N PHE A 136 -3.40 -5.93 14.74
CA PHE A 136 -2.50 -7.07 14.79
C PHE A 136 -2.64 -7.89 16.09
N ASP A 137 -3.15 -7.28 17.14
CA ASP A 137 -3.56 -7.94 18.38
C ASP A 137 -4.64 -9.00 18.15
N VAL A 138 -5.60 -8.70 17.26
CA VAL A 138 -6.64 -9.64 16.85
C VAL A 138 -6.17 -10.53 15.69
N HIS A 139 -5.32 -10.00 14.81
CA HIS A 139 -4.86 -10.66 13.59
C HIS A 139 -3.32 -10.73 13.49
N PRO A 140 -2.66 -11.53 14.34
CA PRO A 140 -1.20 -11.61 14.39
C PRO A 140 -0.59 -12.16 13.09
N GLU A 141 -1.34 -12.94 12.31
CA GLU A 141 -0.92 -13.43 10.99
C GLU A 141 -0.63 -12.29 10.01
N LYS A 142 -1.31 -11.14 10.15
CA LYS A 142 -1.06 -9.97 9.30
C LYS A 142 0.25 -9.29 9.66
N GLN A 143 0.66 -9.32 10.93
CA GLN A 143 1.97 -8.81 11.35
C GLN A 143 3.08 -9.71 10.84
N ARG A 144 2.97 -11.03 11.06
CA ARG A 144 3.95 -12.02 10.57
C ARG A 144 4.16 -11.92 9.07
N PHE A 145 3.09 -11.69 8.30
CA PHE A 145 3.21 -11.42 6.87
C PHE A 145 4.19 -10.28 6.57
N PHE A 146 4.15 -9.14 7.27
CA PHE A 146 5.10 -8.06 7.01
C PHE A 146 6.52 -8.42 7.44
N GLU A 147 6.68 -9.10 8.57
CA GLU A 147 7.98 -9.55 9.06
C GLU A 147 8.65 -10.51 8.08
N GLU A 148 7.93 -11.54 7.63
CA GLU A 148 8.44 -12.56 6.71
C GLU A 148 8.67 -12.00 5.29
N VAL A 149 7.73 -11.22 4.77
CA VAL A 149 7.75 -10.77 3.37
C VAL A 149 8.71 -9.61 3.14
N THR A 150 9.02 -8.80 4.15
CA THR A 150 9.93 -7.65 4.00
C THR A 150 11.30 -8.09 3.48
N GLU A 151 11.93 -9.07 4.11
CA GLU A 151 13.25 -9.53 3.68
C GLU A 151 13.19 -10.32 2.37
N HIS A 152 12.12 -11.06 2.12
CA HIS A 152 11.93 -11.73 0.84
C HIS A 152 11.86 -10.72 -0.31
N LEU A 153 11.02 -9.69 -0.21
CA LEU A 153 10.91 -8.65 -1.23
C LEU A 153 12.19 -7.82 -1.37
N ALA A 154 12.89 -7.54 -0.27
CA ALA A 154 14.16 -6.83 -0.30
C ALA A 154 15.22 -7.58 -1.12
N ARG A 155 15.35 -8.90 -0.94
CA ARG A 155 16.28 -9.75 -1.71
C ARG A 155 15.99 -9.75 -3.21
N HIS A 156 14.73 -9.57 -3.59
CA HIS A 156 14.31 -9.54 -5.00
C HIS A 156 14.24 -8.12 -5.58
N ASN A 157 14.76 -7.10 -4.89
CA ASN A 157 14.64 -5.68 -5.29
C ASN A 157 13.19 -5.24 -5.56
N ALA A 158 12.24 -5.89 -4.88
CA ALA A 158 10.81 -5.67 -5.02
C ALA A 158 10.23 -4.89 -3.84
N LEU A 159 11.06 -4.42 -2.91
CA LEU A 159 10.66 -3.62 -1.76
C LEU A 159 11.14 -2.18 -1.90
N HIS A 160 10.23 -1.22 -1.73
CA HIS A 160 10.56 0.15 -1.39
C HIS A 160 10.06 0.42 0.03
N LEU A 161 11.02 0.46 0.96
CA LEU A 161 10.80 0.77 2.37
C LEU A 161 11.54 2.06 2.72
N SER A 162 10.80 3.12 3.04
CA SER A 162 11.37 4.43 3.32
C SER A 162 10.73 5.08 4.54
N ALA A 163 11.46 6.04 5.12
CA ALA A 163 11.03 6.75 6.30
C ALA A 163 11.36 8.25 6.21
N LEU A 164 10.53 9.01 6.90
CA LEU A 164 10.74 10.42 7.21
C LEU A 164 11.02 10.55 8.71
N ALA A 165 12.13 11.17 9.08
CA ALA A 165 12.56 11.38 10.45
C ALA A 165 12.95 12.84 10.73
N ILE A 166 12.81 13.23 11.99
CA ILE A 166 13.37 14.47 12.55
C ILE A 166 14.22 14.05 13.75
N GLY A 167 15.53 14.28 13.66
CA GLY A 167 16.50 13.73 14.61
C GLY A 167 16.44 12.20 14.60
N GLU A 168 16.26 11.61 15.77
CA GLU A 168 16.15 10.15 15.95
C GLU A 168 14.70 9.62 15.79
N THR A 169 13.71 10.52 15.69
CA THR A 169 12.30 10.12 15.66
C THR A 169 11.82 9.92 14.22
N ILE A 170 11.41 8.70 13.88
CA ILE A 170 10.71 8.40 12.62
C ILE A 170 9.24 8.85 12.73
N LEU A 171 8.87 9.87 11.95
CA LEU A 171 7.54 10.44 11.91
C LEU A 171 6.60 9.68 10.97
N ALA A 172 7.13 9.15 9.88
CA ALA A 172 6.33 8.46 8.88
C ALA A 172 7.12 7.39 8.16
N THR A 173 6.42 6.35 7.72
CA THR A 173 6.99 5.20 7.03
C THR A 173 6.17 4.88 5.77
N VAL A 174 6.85 4.32 4.77
CA VAL A 174 6.23 3.80 3.54
C VAL A 174 6.77 2.40 3.32
N TRP A 175 5.86 1.43 3.19
CA TRP A 175 6.18 0.06 2.77
C TRP A 175 5.40 -0.23 1.50
N SER A 176 6.11 -0.49 0.41
CA SER A 176 5.51 -0.66 -0.91
C SER A 176 6.25 -1.70 -1.74
N VAL A 177 5.51 -2.36 -2.61
CA VAL A 177 6.05 -3.34 -3.54
C VAL A 177 6.38 -2.65 -4.85
N VAL A 178 7.57 -2.90 -5.39
CA VAL A 178 8.01 -2.36 -6.68
C VAL A 178 7.98 -3.47 -7.72
N ARG A 179 7.32 -3.22 -8.86
CA ARG A 179 7.31 -4.12 -10.01
C ARG A 179 7.34 -3.31 -11.29
N ASN A 180 8.26 -3.61 -12.21
CA ASN A 180 8.35 -2.95 -13.53
C ASN A 180 8.36 -1.40 -13.45
N GLY A 181 8.97 -0.82 -12.42
CA GLY A 181 8.96 0.63 -12.18
C GLY A 181 7.66 1.19 -11.61
N HIS A 182 6.65 0.35 -11.35
CA HIS A 182 5.42 0.71 -10.66
C HIS A 182 5.50 0.38 -9.17
N ASN A 183 5.09 1.34 -8.34
CA ASN A 183 4.92 1.13 -6.91
C ASN A 183 3.47 0.74 -6.61
N VAL A 184 3.27 -0.52 -6.23
CA VAL A 184 1.99 -0.98 -5.67
C VAL A 184 2.03 -0.75 -4.17
N ARG A 185 1.27 0.26 -3.74
CA ARG A 185 1.10 0.57 -2.32
C ARG A 185 -0.02 -0.27 -1.76
N LYS A 186 0.30 -1.20 -0.85
CA LYS A 186 -0.73 -1.82 0.02
C LYS A 186 -1.13 -0.87 1.15
N TRP A 187 -0.29 0.11 1.49
CA TRP A 187 -0.53 1.09 2.53
C TRP A 187 -0.07 2.47 2.10
N GLN A 188 -1.01 3.42 2.11
CA GLN A 188 -0.71 4.84 1.95
C GLN A 188 -0.56 5.46 3.33
N MET A 189 0.51 6.20 3.50
CA MET A 189 0.74 7.11 4.61
C MET A 189 -0.43 8.10 4.69
N GLU A 190 -1.36 7.90 5.63
CA GLU A 190 -2.21 8.98 6.10
C GLU A 190 -1.44 9.71 7.19
N GLN A 191 -1.10 10.96 6.89
CA GLN A 191 -0.34 11.84 7.77
C GLN A 191 -1.00 11.89 9.15
N VAL A 192 -0.32 11.36 10.15
CA VAL A 192 -0.63 11.68 11.55
C VAL A 192 -0.06 13.08 11.81
N PHE A 193 -0.74 14.11 11.31
CA PHE A 193 -0.71 15.41 11.98
C PHE A 193 -1.62 15.30 13.20
N THR A 194 -1.27 14.44 14.17
CA THR A 194 -1.84 14.61 15.50
C THR A 194 -1.19 15.82 16.12
N ARG A 195 -2.04 16.72 16.61
CA ARG A 195 -1.81 17.95 17.38
C ARG A 195 -0.86 17.82 18.59
N LYS A 196 -0.17 16.69 18.78
CA LYS A 196 0.77 16.40 19.87
C LYS A 196 2.23 16.69 19.48
N SER A 197 2.46 17.86 18.88
CA SER A 197 3.79 18.51 18.92
C SER A 197 3.88 19.48 20.10
N ALA A 198 3.03 19.33 21.12
CA ALA A 198 2.90 20.24 22.25
C ALA A 198 3.89 19.96 23.40
N ASP A 199 4.74 18.92 23.29
CA ASP A 199 5.71 18.59 24.35
C ASP A 199 7.13 19.07 24.04
N ILE A 200 7.29 20.02 23.11
CA ILE A 200 8.54 20.79 22.94
C ILE A 200 8.26 22.25 23.36
N ALA A 201 8.37 22.46 24.69
CA ALA A 201 8.38 23.72 25.46
C ALA A 201 7.06 24.55 25.60
N PRO A 202 6.81 25.16 26.79
CA PRO A 202 5.49 25.61 27.20
C PRO A 202 5.22 27.10 26.97
N ALA A 203 3.92 27.43 27.05
CA ALA A 203 3.31 28.73 27.31
C ALA A 203 2.62 29.44 26.12
N ILE A 204 1.42 29.94 26.47
CA ILE A 204 0.62 31.01 25.86
C ILE A 204 -0.56 30.58 24.97
N CYS A 205 -1.75 30.74 25.57
CA CYS A 205 -3.05 31.12 25.02
C CYS A 205 -3.96 30.08 24.31
N THR A 206 -4.92 29.61 25.10
CA THR A 206 -6.40 29.80 24.94
C THR A 206 -7.06 29.60 23.57
N GLU A 207 -8.03 28.67 23.60
CA GLU A 207 -9.41 28.83 23.14
C GLU A 207 -9.89 28.09 21.87
N ASN A 208 -10.95 27.30 22.10
CA ASN A 208 -12.05 26.86 21.22
C ASN A 208 -11.79 26.59 19.73
N ARG A 209 -12.04 25.34 19.30
CA ARG A 209 -13.05 24.98 18.27
C ARG A 209 -13.12 23.47 17.99
N ARG A 210 -14.33 23.05 17.60
CA ARG A 210 -14.93 21.71 17.49
C ARG A 210 -14.16 20.70 16.60
N PRO A 211 -14.29 19.38 16.85
CA PRO A 211 -13.66 18.35 16.03
C PRO A 211 -14.42 18.14 14.70
N HIS A 212 -13.70 18.21 13.57
CA HIS A 212 -14.18 17.71 12.29
C HIS A 212 -13.91 16.21 12.20
N VAL A 213 -14.98 15.44 12.01
CA VAL A 213 -14.95 13.99 11.77
C VAL A 213 -14.38 13.74 10.37
N PHE A 214 -13.20 13.13 10.29
CA PHE A 214 -12.65 12.59 9.04
C PHE A 214 -13.20 11.16 8.86
N ARG A 215 -13.97 10.93 7.79
CA ARG A 215 -14.52 9.61 7.47
C ARG A 215 -13.42 8.71 6.90
N SER A 216 -13.09 7.67 7.65
CA SER A 216 -12.32 6.49 7.21
C SER A 216 -13.20 5.59 6.35
N TRP A 217 -12.67 5.11 5.22
CA TRP A 217 -13.29 4.07 4.41
C TRP A 217 -12.59 2.74 4.71
N ILE A 218 -13.34 1.86 5.37
CA ILE A 218 -12.96 0.49 5.73
C ILE A 218 -13.12 -0.39 4.47
N TRP A 219 -12.07 -1.12 4.10
CA TRP A 219 -12.20 -2.24 3.18
C TRP A 219 -12.56 -3.51 3.96
N ARG A 220 -13.77 -4.04 3.70
CA ARG A 220 -14.12 -5.45 3.93
C ARG A 220 -13.73 -6.28 2.69
#